data_AF-A0A4R2I7X6-F1
#
_entry.id   AF-A0A4R2I7X6-F1
#
_cell.length_a   1.000
_cell.length_b   1.000
_cell.length_c   1.000
_cell.angle_alpha   90.00
_cell.angle_beta   90.00
_cell.angle_gamma   90.00
#
_symmetry.space_group_name_H-M   'P 1'
#
loop_
_entity.id
_entity.type
_entity.pdbx_description
1 polymer ?
#
loop_
_entity_poly.entity_id
_entity_poly.type
_entity_poly.pdbx_seq_one_letter_code
_entity_poly.pdbx_strand_id
1 'polypeptide(L)'
;MGAEVRLGVVEAGADDGRLEELALLLRQELLELDDVPAVEHYHEGEAPEGARSGLAAIAGVLSVSLVPGLQAIGVVVAVVRDWLRRSGSARQVKMTIDGDTIELSGANDEAQRQLVDAFVRKHS
;
A
#
# COMPACT_ATOMS: atom_id res chain seq x y z
N MET A 1 11.14 -15.09 7.21
CA MET A 1 10.42 -14.64 6.02
C MET A 1 10.08 -13.18 6.27
N GLY A 2 10.48 -12.26 5.40
CA GLY A 2 10.08 -10.86 5.51
C GLY A 2 8.58 -10.74 5.24
N ALA A 3 7.92 -9.74 5.83
CA ALA A 3 6.54 -9.44 5.50
C ALA A 3 6.48 -8.85 4.09
N GLU A 4 5.52 -9.31 3.30
CA GLU A 4 5.21 -8.76 1.98
C GLU A 4 3.96 -7.89 2.09
N VAL A 5 4.04 -6.65 1.60
CA VAL A 5 2.91 -5.71 1.60
C VAL A 5 2.53 -5.42 0.16
N ARG A 6 1.24 -5.54 -0.14
CA ARG A 6 0.71 -5.14 -1.46
C ARG A 6 0.02 -3.80 -1.38
N LEU A 7 0.28 -2.92 -2.33
CA LEU A 7 -0.28 -1.58 -2.41
C LEU A 7 -0.95 -1.35 -3.77
N GLY A 8 -2.20 -0.91 -3.76
CA GLY A 8 -2.92 -0.48 -4.97
C GLY A 8 -3.41 0.96 -4.82
N VAL A 9 -3.10 1.80 -5.79
CA VAL A 9 -3.60 3.18 -5.83
C VAL A 9 -4.99 3.21 -6.43
N VAL A 10 -5.89 3.99 -5.83
CA VAL A 10 -7.24 4.23 -6.36
C VAL A 10 -7.50 5.74 -6.39
N GLU A 11 -8.02 6.22 -7.51
CA GLU A 11 -8.41 7.62 -7.70
C GLU A 11 -9.76 7.63 -8.44
N ALA A 12 -10.75 8.36 -7.91
CA ALA A 12 -12.11 8.33 -8.46
C ALA A 12 -12.13 8.88 -9.89
N GLY A 13 -12.61 8.08 -10.85
CA GLY A 13 -12.68 8.45 -12.26
C GLY A 13 -11.36 8.31 -13.03
N ALA A 14 -10.31 7.77 -12.41
CA ALA A 14 -9.08 7.42 -13.10
C ALA A 14 -9.25 6.15 -13.95
N ASP A 15 -8.56 6.12 -15.10
CA ASP A 15 -8.36 4.92 -15.90
C ASP A 15 -7.13 4.13 -15.46
N ASP A 16 -6.93 2.94 -16.02
CA ASP A 16 -5.81 2.05 -15.65
C ASP A 16 -4.44 2.72 -15.85
N GLY A 17 -4.26 3.46 -16.96
CA GLY A 17 -3.00 4.16 -17.23
C GLY A 17 -2.69 5.22 -16.18
N ARG A 18 -3.71 5.98 -15.74
CA ARG A 18 -3.56 6.92 -14.64
C ARG A 18 -3.19 6.22 -13.33
N LEU A 19 -3.81 5.08 -13.01
CA LEU A 19 -3.49 4.32 -11.79
C LEU A 19 -2.05 3.76 -11.84
N GLU A 20 -1.59 3.30 -12.99
CA GLU A 20 -0.21 2.85 -13.21
C GLU A 20 0.81 3.98 -13.02
N GLU A 21 0.55 5.17 -13.58
CA GLU A 21 1.40 6.34 -13.35
C GLU A 21 1.50 6.69 -11.87
N LEU A 22 0.37 6.67 -11.16
CA LEU A 22 0.34 6.94 -9.74
C LEU A 22 1.08 5.89 -8.92
N ALA A 23 0.97 4.62 -9.31
CA ALA A 23 1.75 3.55 -8.71
C ALA A 23 3.26 3.76 -8.92
N LEU A 24 3.70 4.18 -10.11
CA LEU A 24 5.10 4.48 -10.36
C LEU A 24 5.62 5.66 -9.53
N LEU A 25 4.78 6.67 -9.27
CA LEU A 25 5.12 7.77 -8.37
C LEU A 25 5.23 7.29 -6.92
N LEU A 26 4.27 6.51 -6.44
CA LEU A 26 4.31 5.94 -5.09
C LEU A 26 5.53 5.01 -4.91
N ARG A 27 5.85 4.21 -5.94
CA ARG A 27 7.02 3.31 -5.94
C ARG A 27 8.32 4.06 -5.69
N GLN A 28 8.50 5.23 -6.29
CA GLN A 28 9.71 6.04 -6.09
C GLN A 28 9.87 6.45 -4.63
N GLU A 29 8.79 6.89 -4.00
CA GLU A 29 8.78 7.30 -2.59
C GLU A 29 9.07 6.14 -1.64
N LEU A 30 8.56 4.94 -1.96
CA LEU A 30 8.80 3.74 -1.16
C LEU A 30 10.24 3.25 -1.27
N LEU A 31 10.89 3.42 -2.42
CA LEU A 31 12.29 3.02 -2.63
C LEU A 31 13.29 3.96 -1.94
N GLU A 32 12.85 5.12 -1.45
CA GLU A 32 13.67 6.00 -0.61
C GLU A 32 13.77 5.50 0.84
N LEU A 33 12.96 4.49 1.22
CA LEU A 33 12.98 3.91 2.56
C LEU A 33 14.09 2.87 2.73
N ASP A 34 14.92 3.05 3.74
CA ASP A 34 16.00 2.10 4.09
C ASP A 34 15.47 0.70 4.43
N ASP A 35 14.25 0.61 5.00
CA ASP A 35 13.60 -0.63 5.41
C ASP A 35 12.87 -1.37 4.25
N VAL A 36 12.89 -0.80 3.04
CA VAL A 36 12.25 -1.34 1.84
C VAL A 36 13.31 -1.78 0.83
N PRO A 37 13.77 -3.04 0.88
CA PRO A 37 14.80 -3.54 -0.03
C PRO A 37 14.34 -3.65 -1.48
N ALA A 38 13.03 -3.82 -1.73
CA ALA A 38 12.50 -3.97 -3.08
C ALA A 38 11.03 -3.55 -3.18
N VAL A 39 10.70 -2.94 -4.32
CA VAL A 39 9.32 -2.66 -4.75
C VAL A 39 9.16 -3.12 -6.19
N GLU A 40 8.30 -4.10 -6.42
CA GLU A 40 8.06 -4.75 -7.71
C GLU A 40 6.61 -4.57 -8.14
N HIS A 41 6.35 -4.70 -9.44
CA HIS A 41 4.96 -4.76 -9.92
C HIS A 41 4.38 -6.13 -9.58
N TYR A 42 3.21 -6.13 -8.98
CA TYR A 42 2.50 -7.36 -8.69
C TYR A 42 1.81 -7.87 -9.95
N HIS A 43 2.15 -9.09 -10.37
CA HIS A 43 1.49 -9.77 -11.47
C HIS A 43 0.53 -10.84 -10.91
N GLU A 44 -0.72 -10.82 -11.36
CA GLU A 44 -1.83 -11.63 -10.84
C GLU A 44 -1.57 -13.16 -10.87
N GLY A 45 -0.58 -13.61 -11.66
CA GLY A 45 -0.13 -15.02 -11.71
C GLY A 45 0.75 -15.47 -10.52
N GLU A 46 1.09 -14.57 -9.60
CA GLU A 46 1.97 -14.84 -8.46
C GLU A 46 1.20 -15.00 -7.13
N ALA A 47 -0.14 -14.98 -7.18
CA ALA A 47 -0.99 -15.24 -6.03
C ALA A 47 -0.93 -16.72 -5.63
N PRO A 48 -0.66 -17.07 -4.34
CA PRO A 48 -0.96 -18.40 -3.82
C PRO A 48 -2.46 -18.69 -3.97
N GLU A 49 -2.82 -19.92 -4.34
CA GLU A 49 -4.22 -20.36 -4.42
C GLU A 49 -4.95 -20.05 -3.11
N GLY A 50 -5.99 -19.19 -3.17
CA GLY A 50 -6.80 -18.79 -2.03
C GLY A 50 -6.81 -17.28 -1.73
N ALA A 51 -5.90 -16.51 -2.31
CA ALA A 51 -5.91 -15.05 -2.17
C ALA A 51 -6.97 -14.42 -3.10
N ARG A 52 -8.20 -14.22 -2.63
CA ARG A 52 -9.00 -13.09 -3.13
C ARG A 52 -8.28 -11.83 -2.69
N SER A 53 -7.30 -11.39 -3.47
CA SER A 53 -6.58 -10.16 -3.21
C SER A 53 -7.60 -9.02 -3.22
N GLY A 54 -7.73 -8.26 -2.13
CA GLY A 54 -8.58 -7.06 -2.08
C GLY A 54 -8.17 -5.96 -3.08
N LEU A 55 -7.10 -6.22 -3.84
CA LEU A 55 -6.53 -5.40 -4.91
C LEU A 55 -6.77 -5.98 -6.31
N ALA A 56 -7.49 -7.10 -6.43
CA ALA A 56 -7.86 -7.66 -7.73
C ALA A 56 -8.58 -6.59 -8.57
N ALA A 57 -8.18 -6.45 -9.84
CA ALA A 57 -8.63 -5.42 -10.78
C ALA A 57 -8.13 -3.97 -10.53
N ILE A 58 -7.19 -3.72 -9.61
CA ILE A 58 -6.49 -2.44 -9.55
C ILE A 58 -5.28 -2.49 -10.51
N ALA A 59 -5.15 -1.53 -11.41
CA ALA A 59 -3.97 -1.42 -12.27
C ALA A 59 -2.75 -0.90 -11.47
N GLY A 60 -1.56 -1.38 -11.81
CA GLY A 60 -0.31 -0.92 -11.19
C GLY A 60 -0.08 -1.35 -9.74
N VAL A 61 -0.67 -2.46 -9.28
CA VAL A 61 -0.40 -2.96 -7.90
C VAL A 61 1.09 -3.18 -7.70
N LEU A 62 1.58 -2.77 -6.53
CA LEU A 62 2.98 -2.93 -6.11
C LEU A 62 3.07 -4.01 -5.04
N SER A 63 4.08 -4.88 -5.14
CA SER A 63 4.57 -5.71 -4.05
C SER A 63 5.78 -5.05 -3.41
N VAL A 64 5.75 -4.89 -2.09
CA VAL A 64 6.77 -4.23 -1.27
C VAL A 64 7.37 -5.28 -0.36
N SER A 65 8.65 -5.55 -0.55
CA SER A 65 9.44 -6.39 0.36
C SER A 65 9.91 -5.56 1.55
N LEU A 66 9.76 -6.08 2.76
CA LEU A 66 10.20 -5.42 3.99
C LEU A 66 11.36 -6.16 4.65
N VAL A 67 12.31 -5.40 5.22
CA VAL A 67 13.28 -5.97 6.16
C VAL A 67 12.55 -6.50 7.39
N PRO A 68 12.93 -7.67 7.94
CA PRO A 68 12.36 -8.17 9.19
C PRO A 68 12.54 -7.16 10.33
N GLY A 69 11.44 -6.71 10.94
CA GLY A 69 11.48 -5.80 12.08
C GLY A 69 10.11 -5.18 12.39
N LEU A 70 9.89 -4.85 13.67
CA LEU A 70 8.60 -4.35 14.20
C LEU A 70 8.10 -3.04 13.56
N GLN A 71 8.98 -2.26 12.90
CA GLN A 71 8.67 -0.89 12.48
C GLN A 71 8.41 -0.72 10.98
N ALA A 72 8.80 -1.69 10.13
CA ALA A 72 8.80 -1.50 8.67
C ALA A 72 7.40 -1.17 8.10
N ILE A 73 6.36 -1.82 8.61
CA ILE A 73 4.97 -1.56 8.21
C ILE A 73 4.54 -0.15 8.61
N GLY A 74 4.91 0.31 9.81
CA GLY A 74 4.60 1.66 10.28
C GLY A 74 5.24 2.74 9.41
N VAL A 75 6.48 2.52 8.96
CA VAL A 75 7.21 3.42 8.06
C VAL A 75 6.53 3.50 6.68
N VAL A 76 6.14 2.35 6.10
CA VAL A 76 5.39 2.32 4.83
C VAL A 76 4.07 3.06 4.95
N VAL A 77 3.31 2.83 6.02
CA VAL A 77 2.05 3.54 6.29
C VAL A 77 2.28 5.05 6.37
N ALA A 78 3.33 5.50 7.06
CA ALA A 78 3.65 6.92 7.18
C ALA A 78 3.93 7.55 5.80
N VAL A 79 4.79 6.93 4.99
CA VAL A 79 5.11 7.41 3.62
C VAL A 79 3.87 7.45 2.74
N VAL A 80 3.06 6.38 2.75
CA VAL A 80 1.83 6.33 1.95
C VAL A 80 0.86 7.46 2.35
N ARG A 81 0.70 7.73 3.65
CA ARG A 81 -0.17 8.82 4.13
C ARG A 81 0.36 10.19 3.73
N ASP A 82 1.66 10.43 3.86
CA ASP A 82 2.26 11.71 3.47
C ASP A 82 2.22 11.92 1.95
N TRP A 83 2.37 10.85 1.17
CA TRP A 83 2.14 10.87 -0.27
C TRP A 83 0.68 11.21 -0.63
N LEU A 84 -0.29 10.57 0.03
CA LEU A 84 -1.72 10.85 -0.16
C LEU A 84 -2.08 12.30 0.19
N ARG A 85 -1.55 12.84 1.28
CA ARG A 85 -1.78 14.23 1.72
C ARG A 85 -1.28 15.27 0.71
N ARG A 86 -0.22 14.97 -0.06
CA ARG A 86 0.28 15.85 -1.13
C ARG A 86 -0.64 15.92 -2.35
N SER A 87 -1.46 14.90 -2.58
CA SER A 87 -2.29 14.76 -3.78
C SER A 87 -3.71 15.33 -3.70
N GLY A 88 -4.16 15.74 -2.51
CA GLY A 88 -5.55 16.18 -2.28
C GLY A 88 -6.50 15.02 -1.93
N SER A 89 -7.81 15.28 -1.89
CA SER A 89 -8.83 14.38 -1.32
C SER A 89 -9.37 13.28 -2.24
N ALA A 90 -8.93 13.20 -3.51
CA ALA A 90 -9.49 12.25 -4.48
C ALA A 90 -8.77 10.90 -4.55
N ARG A 91 -7.63 10.76 -3.87
CA ARG A 91 -6.77 9.56 -3.95
C ARG A 91 -6.80 8.75 -2.66
N GLN A 92 -6.75 7.44 -2.83
CA GLN A 92 -6.64 6.45 -1.76
C GLN A 92 -5.60 5.40 -2.14
N VAL A 93 -5.05 4.72 -1.13
CA VAL A 93 -4.21 3.53 -1.31
C VAL A 93 -4.83 2.38 -0.54
N LYS A 94 -5.10 1.28 -1.23
CA LYS A 94 -5.46 0.02 -0.59
C LYS A 94 -4.18 -0.74 -0.26
N MET A 95 -4.03 -1.12 0.99
CA MET A 95 -2.87 -1.86 1.50
C MET A 95 -3.32 -3.24 1.98
N THR A 96 -2.64 -4.30 1.55
CA THR A 96 -2.93 -5.68 1.93
C THR A 96 -1.71 -6.37 2.52
N ILE A 97 -1.89 -7.02 3.69
CA ILE A 97 -0.86 -7.81 4.39
C ILE A 97 -1.51 -9.11 4.85
N ASP A 98 -0.93 -10.26 4.52
CA ASP A 98 -1.46 -11.60 4.91
C ASP A 98 -2.95 -11.83 4.60
N GLY A 99 -3.48 -11.14 3.58
CA GLY A 99 -4.90 -11.22 3.18
C GLY A 99 -5.82 -10.22 3.89
N ASP A 100 -5.35 -9.49 4.89
CA ASP A 100 -6.07 -8.38 5.50
C ASP A 100 -5.84 -7.10 4.70
N THR A 101 -6.93 -6.39 4.35
CA THR A 101 -6.86 -5.15 3.57
C THR A 101 -7.36 -3.95 4.38
N ILE A 102 -6.66 -2.82 4.29
CA ILE A 102 -7.08 -1.52 4.80
C ILE A 102 -7.02 -0.46 3.70
N GLU A 103 -7.93 0.50 3.74
CA GLU A 103 -7.92 1.67 2.85
C GLU A 103 -7.31 2.87 3.57
N LEU A 104 -6.28 3.44 2.96
CA LEU A 104 -5.60 4.64 3.41
C LEU A 104 -6.07 5.81 2.56
N SER A 105 -6.47 6.89 3.24
CA SER A 105 -6.75 8.18 2.61
C SER A 105 -5.85 9.26 3.21
N GLY A 106 -5.74 10.39 2.50
CA GLY A 106 -5.06 11.59 3.01
C GLY A 106 -5.84 12.32 4.11
N ALA A 107 -7.09 11.92 4.41
CA ALA A 107 -7.84 12.45 5.53
C ALA A 107 -7.20 12.04 6.87
N ASN A 108 -7.51 12.80 7.93
CA ASN A 108 -6.96 12.57 9.26
C ASN A 108 -8.07 12.44 10.31
N ASP A 109 -9.07 11.62 10.01
CA ASP A 109 -10.15 11.34 10.94
C ASP A 109 -9.64 10.40 12.05
N GLU A 110 -10.10 10.63 13.28
CA GLU A 110 -9.65 9.86 14.45
C GLU A 110 -10.00 8.38 14.34
N ALA A 111 -11.15 8.06 13.76
CA ALA A 111 -11.54 6.68 13.46
C ALA A 111 -10.56 6.00 12.48
N GLN A 112 -10.13 6.70 11.43
CA GLN A 112 -9.15 6.15 10.47
C GLN A 112 -7.80 5.90 11.17
N ARG A 113 -7.34 6.83 12.02
CA ARG A 113 -6.10 6.64 12.79
C ARG A 113 -6.16 5.40 13.67
N GLN A 114 -7.25 5.20 14.41
CA GLN A 114 -7.41 4.02 15.26
C GLN A 114 -7.43 2.70 14.46
N LEU A 115 -8.08 2.70 13.28
CA LEU A 115 -8.08 1.53 12.38
C LEU A 115 -6.68 1.23 11.84
N VAL A 116 -5.95 2.25 11.40
CA VAL A 116 -4.57 2.13 10.93
C VAL A 116 -3.67 1.61 12.05
N ASP A 117 -3.77 2.18 13.24
CA ASP A 117 -2.94 1.74 14.37
C ASP A 117 -3.25 0.29 14.78
N ALA A 118 -4.51 -0.13 14.73
CA ALA A 118 -4.90 -1.52 14.99
C ALA A 118 -4.37 -2.48 13.92
N PHE A 119 -4.42 -2.07 12.65
CA PHE A 119 -3.86 -2.83 11.53
C PHE A 119 -2.35 -2.99 11.67
N VAL A 120 -1.60 -1.91 11.91
CA VAL A 120 -0.15 -1.96 12.12
C VAL A 120 0.19 -2.89 13.28
N ARG A 121 -0.47 -2.74 14.44
CA ARG A 121 -0.25 -3.62 15.60
C ARG A 121 -0.52 -5.11 15.34
N LYS A 122 -1.39 -5.45 14.38
CA LYS A 122 -1.71 -6.84 14.04
C LYS A 122 -0.59 -7.51 13.23
N HIS A 123 0.13 -6.73 12.41
CA HIS A 123 1.11 -7.26 11.45
C HIS A 123 2.57 -6.90 11.76
N SER A 124 2.84 -6.04 12.75
CA SER A 124 4.15 -5.77 13.34
C SER A 124 4.61 -6.88 14.30
#